data_AF-A0ABD5NBA3-F1
#
_entry.id   AF-A0ABD5NBA3-F1
#
_cell.length_a   1.000
_cell.length_b   1.000
_cell.length_c   1.000
_cell.angle_alpha   90.00
_cell.angle_beta   90.00
_cell.angle_gamma   90.00
#
_symmetry.space_group_name_H-M   'P 1'
#
loop_
_entity.id
_entity.type
_entity.pdbx_description
1 polymer ?
#
loop_
_entity_poly.entity_id
_entity_poly.type
_entity_poly.pdbx_seq_one_letter_code
_entity_poly.pdbx_strand_id
1 'polypeptide(L)'
;MSDAGMASPFAMQRRLLEQSHRATRQAFDVHRRFTRAFANSMDAQRSAQRETTTMANTALELPVVAMRATFPNEESLGDVEAAYEESLTSMADLTDEWWARTAQSTADALETYDGMVGVYADLVAAGFDTALAATDDLAAAGDWTDADWMGGGEWLDASGWPGEATEPVEIEVEGGGDGE
;
A
#
# COMPACT_ATOMS: atom_id res chain seq x y z
N MET A 1 21.61 44.16 10.29
CA MET A 1 21.13 42.93 10.95
C MET A 1 19.61 42.94 10.90
N SER A 2 19.04 42.16 9.98
CA SER A 2 17.63 41.72 10.02
C SER A 2 17.45 40.66 8.94
N ASP A 3 18.18 39.55 9.10
CA ASP A 3 18.26 38.44 8.14
C ASP A 3 17.38 37.24 8.60
N ALA A 4 16.28 37.52 9.31
CA ALA A 4 15.55 36.49 10.06
C ALA A 4 14.02 36.64 10.07
N GLY A 5 13.42 37.48 9.21
CA GLY A 5 12.05 37.96 9.43
C GLY A 5 10.93 37.34 8.58
N MET A 6 11.16 37.09 7.29
CA MET A 6 10.07 36.69 6.37
C MET A 6 10.30 35.27 5.91
N ALA A 7 9.60 34.34 6.55
CA ALA A 7 9.34 33.04 5.94
C ALA A 7 8.62 33.30 4.61
N SER A 8 9.36 33.32 3.49
CA SER A 8 8.75 33.26 2.18
C SER A 8 7.76 32.10 2.17
N PRO A 9 6.51 32.28 1.70
CA PRO A 9 5.50 31.22 1.69
C PRO A 9 6.00 29.94 1.01
N PHE A 10 6.93 30.08 0.05
CA PHE A 10 7.60 28.98 -0.64
C PHE A 10 8.58 28.21 0.24
N ALA A 11 9.24 28.84 1.23
CA ALA A 11 10.11 28.15 2.17
C ALA A 11 9.32 27.21 3.10
N MET A 12 8.11 27.62 3.50
CA MET A 12 7.20 26.78 4.28
C MET A 12 6.63 25.64 3.44
N GLN A 13 6.19 25.93 2.21
CA GLN A 13 5.71 24.92 1.25
C GLN A 13 6.79 23.88 0.93
N ARG A 14 8.02 24.32 0.66
CA ARG A 14 9.17 23.44 0.43
C ARG A 14 9.41 22.51 1.62
N ARG A 15 9.42 23.06 2.84
CA ARG A 15 9.63 22.26 4.06
C ARG A 15 8.54 21.19 4.26
N LEU A 16 7.28 21.52 3.97
CA LEU A 16 6.16 20.59 4.03
C LEU A 16 6.26 19.49 2.96
N LEU A 17 6.63 19.85 1.73
CA LEU A 17 6.86 18.89 0.64
C LEU A 17 8.01 17.94 0.96
N GLU A 18 9.13 18.44 1.46
CA GLU A 18 10.28 17.60 1.86
C GLU A 18 9.94 16.66 3.02
N GLN A 19 9.16 17.14 4.00
CA GLN A 19 8.68 16.31 5.10
C GLN A 19 7.75 15.21 4.61
N SER A 20 6.84 15.54 3.68
CA SER A 20 5.90 14.59 3.10
C SER A 20 6.63 13.54 2.26
N HIS A 21 7.61 13.96 1.46
CA HIS A 21 8.45 13.07 0.68
C HIS A 21 9.19 12.05 1.56
N ARG A 22 9.79 12.52 2.67
CA ARG A 22 10.47 11.64 3.64
C ARG A 22 9.52 10.67 4.33
N ALA A 23 8.35 11.14 4.75
CA ALA A 23 7.32 10.31 5.38
C ALA A 23 6.83 9.21 4.43
N THR A 24 6.57 9.54 3.17
CA THR A 24 6.15 8.58 2.14
C THR A 24 7.20 7.51 1.88
N ARG A 25 8.48 7.89 1.75
CA ARG A 25 9.59 6.91 1.61
C ARG A 25 9.65 5.97 2.82
N GLN A 26 9.54 6.52 4.03
CA GLN A 26 9.56 5.72 5.25
C GLN A 26 8.37 4.76 5.34
N ALA A 27 7.19 5.19 4.89
CA ALA A 27 6.00 4.33 4.84
C ALA A 27 6.20 3.13 3.90
N PHE A 28 6.78 3.34 2.71
CA PHE A 28 7.11 2.24 1.80
C PHE A 28 8.13 1.27 2.41
N ASP A 29 9.15 1.76 3.10
CA ASP A 29 10.14 0.92 3.75
C ASP A 29 9.54 0.08 4.89
N VAL A 30 8.65 0.65 5.70
CA VAL A 30 7.91 -0.08 6.73
C VAL A 30 7.05 -1.18 6.10
N HIS A 31 6.33 -0.85 5.03
CA HIS A 31 5.49 -1.79 4.32
C HIS A 31 6.29 -2.96 3.75
N ARG A 32 7.42 -2.69 3.10
CA ARG A 32 8.36 -3.72 2.60
C ARG A 32 8.85 -4.65 3.70
N ARG A 33 9.25 -4.09 4.85
CA ARG A 33 9.71 -4.87 6.00
C ARG A 33 8.62 -5.76 6.56
N PHE A 34 7.40 -5.23 6.69
CA PHE A 34 6.23 -5.99 7.13
C PHE A 34 5.95 -7.16 6.19
N THR A 35 5.93 -6.92 4.88
CA THR A 35 5.68 -7.96 3.87
C THR A 35 6.73 -9.07 3.91
N ARG A 36 8.03 -8.73 4.06
CA ARG A 36 9.09 -9.74 4.23
C ARG A 36 8.96 -10.51 5.54
N ALA A 37 8.60 -9.83 6.63
CA ALA A 37 8.38 -10.49 7.92
C ALA A 37 7.20 -11.48 7.86
N PHE A 38 6.14 -11.12 7.16
CA PHE A 38 5.00 -12.00 6.90
C PHE A 38 5.43 -13.25 6.08
N ALA A 39 6.26 -13.07 5.04
CA ALA A 39 6.83 -14.18 4.29
C ALA A 39 7.60 -15.16 5.19
N ASN A 40 8.53 -14.63 5.99
CA ASN A 40 9.33 -15.43 6.93
C ASN A 40 8.45 -16.14 7.98
N SER A 41 7.29 -15.58 8.34
CA SER A 41 6.36 -16.22 9.27
C SER A 41 5.70 -17.47 8.67
N MET A 42 5.50 -17.53 7.36
CA MET A 42 4.98 -18.73 6.70
C MET A 42 6.00 -19.88 6.74
N ASP A 43 7.29 -19.59 6.59
CA ASP A 43 8.34 -20.61 6.73
C ASP A 43 8.38 -21.17 8.15
N ALA A 44 8.22 -20.31 9.16
CA ALA A 44 8.10 -20.76 10.55
C ALA A 44 6.86 -21.66 10.76
N GLN A 45 5.72 -21.30 10.16
CA GLN A 45 4.50 -22.13 10.20
C GLN A 45 4.69 -23.48 9.51
N ARG A 46 5.35 -23.51 8.34
CA ARG A 46 5.68 -24.76 7.63
C ARG A 46 6.53 -25.67 8.50
N SER A 47 7.56 -25.13 9.16
CA SER A 47 8.44 -25.92 10.03
C SER A 47 7.68 -26.50 11.23
N ALA A 48 6.83 -25.70 11.88
CA ALA A 48 6.01 -26.15 13.00
C ALA A 48 4.98 -27.22 12.58
N GLN A 49 4.39 -27.08 11.39
CA GLN A 49 3.47 -28.10 10.86
C GLN A 49 4.18 -29.40 10.52
N ARG A 50 5.37 -29.36 9.89
CA ARG A 50 6.18 -30.57 9.64
C ARG A 50 6.47 -31.35 10.92
N GLU A 51 6.87 -30.65 11.97
CA GLU A 51 7.13 -31.25 13.27
C GLU A 51 5.86 -31.88 13.86
N THR A 52 4.73 -31.18 13.77
CA THR A 52 3.43 -31.69 14.23
C THR A 52 2.98 -32.92 13.45
N THR A 53 3.11 -32.93 12.12
CA THR A 53 2.78 -34.07 11.27
C THR A 53 3.67 -35.27 11.56
N THR A 54 4.96 -35.03 11.80
CA THR A 54 5.90 -36.10 12.20
C THR A 54 5.46 -36.73 13.52
N MET A 55 5.15 -35.91 14.53
CA MET A 55 4.64 -36.41 15.82
C MET A 55 3.32 -37.18 15.66
N ALA A 56 2.41 -36.68 14.82
CA ALA A 56 1.13 -37.34 14.55
C ALA A 56 1.33 -38.70 13.85
N ASN A 57 2.21 -38.78 12.86
CA ASN A 57 2.55 -40.03 12.16
C ASN A 57 3.14 -41.06 13.14
N THR A 58 4.08 -40.66 13.99
CA THR A 58 4.61 -41.55 15.05
C THR A 58 3.52 -42.02 16.01
N ALA A 59 2.55 -41.17 16.37
CA ALA A 59 1.44 -41.58 17.21
C ALA A 59 0.50 -42.57 16.51
N LEU A 60 0.33 -42.42 15.19
CA LEU A 60 -0.47 -43.27 14.33
C LEU A 60 0.18 -44.65 14.05
N GLU A 61 1.50 -44.77 14.18
CA GLU A 61 2.23 -46.05 14.10
C GLU A 61 2.04 -46.92 15.36
N LEU A 62 1.78 -46.31 16.54
CA LEU A 62 1.65 -47.04 17.82
C LEU A 62 0.64 -48.20 17.82
N PRO A 63 -0.56 -48.10 17.21
CA PRO A 63 -1.50 -49.21 17.11
C PRO A 63 -0.95 -50.40 16.31
N VAL A 64 -0.19 -50.14 15.25
CA VAL A 64 0.42 -51.18 14.40
C VAL A 64 1.54 -51.88 15.18
N VAL A 65 2.39 -51.11 15.87
CA VAL A 65 3.41 -51.65 16.78
C VAL A 65 2.77 -52.49 17.90
N ALA A 66 1.64 -52.05 18.46
CA ALA A 66 0.92 -52.80 19.49
C ALA A 66 0.29 -54.10 18.96
N MET A 67 -0.24 -54.10 17.72
CA MET A 67 -0.71 -55.33 17.06
C MET A 67 0.44 -56.31 16.82
N ARG A 68 1.58 -55.82 16.33
CA ARG A 68 2.81 -56.62 16.13
C ARG A 68 3.28 -57.27 17.42
N ALA A 69 3.26 -56.53 18.53
CA ALA A 69 3.64 -57.04 19.85
C ALA A 69 2.68 -58.13 20.37
N THR A 70 1.40 -58.06 19.97
CA THR A 70 0.38 -59.04 20.37
C THR A 70 0.40 -60.29 19.50
N PHE A 71 0.74 -60.16 18.21
CA PHE A 71 0.74 -61.24 17.23
C PHE A 71 2.06 -61.30 16.44
N PRO A 72 3.19 -61.66 17.08
CA PRO A 72 4.53 -61.51 16.49
C PRO A 72 4.82 -62.44 15.30
N ASN A 73 4.01 -63.46 15.07
CA ASN A 73 4.23 -64.50 14.05
C ASN A 73 3.25 -64.43 12.87
N GLU A 74 2.41 -63.39 12.80
CA GLU A 74 1.39 -63.25 11.76
C GLU A 74 1.99 -62.50 10.56
N GLU A 75 2.26 -63.24 9.48
CA GLU A 75 2.92 -62.71 8.27
C GLU A 75 2.08 -61.60 7.59
N SER A 76 0.75 -61.73 7.64
CA SER A 76 -0.20 -60.74 7.11
C SER A 76 -0.12 -59.37 7.80
N LEU A 77 0.39 -59.29 9.03
CA LEU A 77 0.61 -58.00 9.70
C LEU A 77 1.80 -57.23 9.11
N GLY A 78 2.76 -57.93 8.49
CA GLY A 78 3.88 -57.28 7.80
C GLY A 78 3.44 -56.50 6.57
N ASP A 79 2.54 -57.08 5.77
CA ASP A 79 2.00 -56.41 4.57
C ASP A 79 1.14 -55.20 4.94
N VAL A 80 0.36 -55.28 6.03
CA VAL A 80 -0.46 -54.18 6.54
C VAL A 80 0.42 -53.04 7.09
N GLU A 81 1.47 -53.38 7.83
CA GLU A 81 2.43 -52.43 8.37
C GLU A 81 3.17 -51.69 7.24
N ALA A 82 3.68 -52.41 6.24
CA ALA A 82 4.32 -51.83 5.07
C ALA A 82 3.38 -50.92 4.26
N ALA A 83 2.14 -51.35 4.00
CA ALA A 83 1.15 -50.53 3.29
C ALA A 83 0.75 -49.27 4.08
N TYR A 84 0.72 -49.36 5.42
CA TYR A 84 0.42 -48.23 6.28
C TYR A 84 1.57 -47.21 6.30
N GLU A 85 2.80 -47.69 6.42
CA GLU A 85 4.02 -46.88 6.41
C GLU A 85 4.22 -46.16 5.06
N GLU A 86 3.93 -46.86 3.95
CA GLU A 86 3.91 -46.27 2.60
C GLU A 86 2.83 -45.19 2.45
N SER A 87 1.64 -45.41 3.01
CA SER A 87 0.55 -44.42 3.03
C SER A 87 0.92 -43.16 3.82
N LEU A 88 1.51 -43.31 5.00
CA LEU A 88 1.98 -42.18 5.82
C LEU A 88 3.11 -41.41 5.13
N THR A 89 4.05 -42.12 4.52
CA THR A 89 5.15 -41.52 3.74
C THR A 89 4.60 -40.73 2.55
N SER A 90 3.69 -41.33 1.78
CA SER A 90 3.04 -40.68 0.65
C SER A 90 2.28 -39.40 1.05
N MET A 91 1.55 -39.42 2.16
CA MET A 91 0.89 -38.23 2.69
C MET A 91 1.88 -37.14 3.13
N ALA A 92 2.99 -37.53 3.77
CA ALA A 92 4.03 -36.60 4.18
C ALA A 92 4.68 -35.93 2.95
N ASP A 93 5.01 -36.70 1.91
CA ASP A 93 5.61 -36.20 0.67
C ASP A 93 4.68 -35.24 -0.07
N LEU A 94 3.39 -35.58 -0.20
CA LEU A 94 2.38 -34.71 -0.80
C LEU A 94 2.21 -33.40 -0.03
N THR A 95 2.21 -33.47 1.29
CA THR A 95 2.11 -32.29 2.17
C THR A 95 3.34 -31.38 2.01
N ASP A 96 4.52 -31.99 1.94
CA ASP A 96 5.78 -31.29 1.75
C ASP A 96 5.88 -30.60 0.39
N GLU A 97 5.45 -31.27 -0.68
CA GLU A 97 5.39 -30.69 -2.03
C GLU A 97 4.38 -29.54 -2.09
N TRP A 98 3.21 -29.71 -1.50
CA TRP A 98 2.18 -28.66 -1.44
C TRP A 98 2.70 -27.41 -0.72
N TRP A 99 3.37 -27.59 0.42
CA TRP A 99 3.99 -26.49 1.15
C TRP A 99 5.11 -25.81 0.36
N ALA A 100 5.96 -26.59 -0.31
CA ALA A 100 7.03 -26.03 -1.15
C ALA A 100 6.45 -25.16 -2.28
N ARG A 101 5.41 -25.65 -2.97
CA ARG A 101 4.74 -24.92 -4.05
C ARG A 101 4.04 -23.66 -3.54
N THR A 102 3.41 -23.74 -2.37
CA THR A 102 2.73 -22.59 -1.74
C THR A 102 3.73 -21.51 -1.31
N ALA A 103 4.86 -21.91 -0.70
CA ALA A 103 5.92 -20.99 -0.31
C ALA A 103 6.54 -20.31 -1.53
N GLN A 104 6.84 -21.05 -2.60
CA GLN A 104 7.36 -20.48 -3.84
C GLN A 104 6.38 -19.49 -4.46
N SER A 105 5.11 -19.88 -4.63
CA SER A 105 4.05 -19.01 -5.17
C SER A 105 3.91 -17.72 -4.37
N THR A 106 3.99 -17.82 -3.03
CA THR A 106 3.97 -16.66 -2.15
C THR A 106 5.19 -15.78 -2.37
N ALA A 107 6.39 -16.35 -2.41
CA ALA A 107 7.63 -15.60 -2.64
C ALA A 107 7.58 -14.83 -3.97
N ASP A 108 7.14 -15.49 -5.05
CA ASP A 108 7.00 -14.88 -6.38
C ASP A 108 5.97 -13.73 -6.37
N ALA A 109 4.84 -13.92 -5.67
CA ALA A 109 3.83 -12.89 -5.51
C ALA A 109 4.35 -11.67 -4.73
N LEU A 110 5.16 -11.91 -3.69
CA LEU A 110 5.77 -10.86 -2.89
C LEU A 110 6.84 -10.09 -3.65
N GLU A 111 7.65 -10.77 -4.47
CA GLU A 111 8.63 -10.12 -5.35
C GLU A 111 7.94 -9.24 -6.38
N THR A 112 6.90 -9.77 -7.04
CA THR A 112 6.08 -9.00 -7.99
C THR A 112 5.46 -7.77 -7.33
N TYR A 113 4.93 -7.94 -6.12
CA TYR A 113 4.35 -6.86 -5.33
C TYR A 113 5.40 -5.80 -4.94
N ASP A 114 6.59 -6.21 -4.48
CA ASP A 114 7.69 -5.30 -4.14
C ASP A 114 8.15 -4.48 -5.35
N GLY A 115 8.23 -5.13 -6.53
CA GLY A 115 8.52 -4.46 -7.80
C GLY A 115 7.48 -3.39 -8.15
N MET A 116 6.19 -3.73 -8.07
CA MET A 116 5.09 -2.78 -8.32
C MET A 116 5.13 -1.60 -7.33
N VAL A 117 5.34 -1.88 -6.04
CA VAL A 117 5.46 -0.84 -5.01
C VAL A 117 6.70 0.03 -5.27
N GLY A 118 7.81 -0.55 -5.73
CA GLY A 118 9.01 0.20 -6.12
C GLY A 118 8.73 1.20 -7.24
N VAL A 119 8.10 0.75 -8.33
CA VAL A 119 7.71 1.62 -9.45
C VAL A 119 6.79 2.74 -8.98
N TYR A 120 5.80 2.43 -8.13
CA TYR A 120 4.90 3.44 -7.59
C TYR A 120 5.63 4.44 -6.68
N ALA A 121 6.53 3.97 -5.82
CA ALA A 121 7.34 4.82 -4.95
C ALA A 121 8.24 5.77 -5.76
N ASP A 122 8.85 5.29 -6.84
CA ASP A 122 9.68 6.10 -7.73
C ASP A 122 8.86 7.16 -8.46
N LEU A 123 7.66 6.81 -8.94
CA LEU A 123 6.73 7.76 -9.55
C LEU A 123 6.33 8.87 -8.57
N VAL A 124 5.99 8.50 -7.33
CA VAL A 124 5.64 9.47 -6.28
C VAL A 124 6.84 10.36 -5.93
N ALA A 125 8.03 9.79 -5.82
CA ALA A 125 9.26 10.56 -5.57
C ALA A 125 9.54 11.57 -6.69
N ALA A 126 9.45 11.15 -7.95
CA ALA A 126 9.61 12.04 -9.10
C ALA A 126 8.56 13.18 -9.11
N GLY A 127 7.33 12.89 -8.66
CA GLY A 127 6.29 13.91 -8.45
C GLY A 127 6.66 14.95 -7.40
N PHE A 128 7.21 14.51 -6.24
CA PHE A 128 7.72 15.43 -5.22
C PHE A 128 8.89 16.26 -5.73
N ASP A 129 9.84 15.66 -6.45
CA ASP A 129 11.00 16.37 -7.00
C ASP A 129 10.55 17.42 -8.04
N THR A 130 9.56 17.11 -8.87
CA THR A 130 8.94 18.06 -9.81
C THR A 130 8.26 19.22 -9.08
N ALA A 131 7.51 18.94 -8.01
CA ALA A 131 6.85 19.98 -7.22
C ALA A 131 7.86 20.88 -6.49
N LEU A 132 8.96 20.31 -5.99
CA LEU A 132 10.06 21.06 -5.38
C LEU A 132 10.76 21.96 -6.42
N ALA A 133 11.06 21.43 -7.61
CA ALA A 133 11.64 22.23 -8.69
C ALA A 133 10.73 23.39 -9.11
N ALA A 134 9.42 23.16 -9.25
CA ALA A 134 8.46 24.22 -9.55
C ALA A 134 8.39 25.28 -8.44
N THR A 135 8.50 24.86 -7.17
CA THR A 135 8.56 25.79 -6.02
C THR A 135 9.82 26.65 -6.06
N ASP A 136 10.96 26.05 -6.43
CA ASP A 136 12.24 26.75 -6.56
C ASP A 136 12.24 27.73 -7.74
N ASP A 137 11.64 27.34 -8.88
CA ASP A 137 11.48 28.21 -10.04
C ASP A 137 10.60 29.42 -9.72
N LEU A 138 9.49 29.22 -9.00
CA LEU A 138 8.60 30.31 -8.55
C LEU A 138 9.28 31.25 -7.55
N ALA A 139 10.12 30.69 -6.66
CA ALA A 139 10.90 31.48 -5.72
C ALA A 139 12.01 32.27 -6.44
N ALA A 140 12.64 31.70 -7.46
CA ALA A 140 13.70 32.33 -8.25
C ALA A 140 13.18 33.38 -9.23
N ALA A 141 11.98 33.20 -9.77
CA ALA A 141 11.31 34.17 -10.65
C ALA A 141 10.83 35.44 -9.91
N GLY A 142 10.96 35.46 -8.57
CA GLY A 142 10.25 36.37 -7.70
C GLY A 142 10.99 37.59 -7.17
N ASP A 143 10.68 38.76 -7.73
CA ASP A 143 10.69 40.05 -7.02
C ASP A 143 9.33 40.21 -6.28
N TRP A 144 9.00 39.26 -5.40
CA TRP A 144 7.73 39.25 -4.68
C TRP A 144 7.83 40.19 -3.48
N THR A 145 7.26 41.39 -3.58
CA THR A 145 7.13 42.30 -2.44
C THR A 145 5.92 41.92 -1.58
N ASP A 146 5.98 42.17 -0.27
CA ASP A 146 4.88 41.89 0.69
C ASP A 146 3.50 42.44 0.28
N ALA A 147 3.45 43.45 -0.61
CA ALA A 147 2.22 44.04 -1.12
C ALA A 147 1.43 43.10 -2.05
N ASP A 148 2.11 42.26 -2.83
CA ASP A 148 1.47 41.37 -3.81
C ASP A 148 0.76 40.18 -3.13
N TRP A 149 1.19 39.84 -1.90
CA TRP A 149 0.60 38.75 -1.12
C TRP A 149 -0.49 39.22 -0.13
N MET A 150 -0.38 40.45 0.42
CA MET A 150 -1.31 40.95 1.46
C MET A 150 -2.26 42.07 1.03
N GLY A 151 -2.18 42.63 -0.19
CA GLY A 151 -3.19 43.62 -0.59
C GLY A 151 -3.04 44.28 -1.96
N GLY A 152 -3.98 43.96 -2.85
CA GLY A 152 -4.34 44.74 -4.04
C GLY A 152 -5.64 44.18 -4.64
N GLY A 153 -6.78 44.63 -4.12
CA GLY A 153 -8.06 43.93 -4.22
C GLY A 153 -8.73 43.89 -5.59
N GLU A 154 -9.41 42.76 -5.86
CA GLU A 154 -10.70 42.72 -6.59
C GLU A 154 -11.43 41.37 -6.53
N TRP A 155 -10.90 40.33 -5.87
CA TRP A 155 -11.40 38.96 -6.12
C TRP A 155 -12.31 38.33 -5.07
N LEU A 156 -12.64 39.01 -3.97
CA LEU A 156 -13.55 38.46 -2.95
C LEU A 156 -14.46 39.53 -2.36
N ASP A 157 -15.41 40.00 -3.18
CA ASP A 157 -16.76 40.30 -2.69
C ASP A 157 -17.36 38.98 -2.20
N ALA A 158 -17.91 39.01 -0.99
CA ALA A 158 -18.38 37.85 -0.22
C ALA A 158 -19.81 37.41 -0.58
N SER A 159 -20.24 37.54 -1.83
CA SER A 159 -21.54 37.04 -2.29
C SER A 159 -21.39 36.28 -3.61
N GLY A 160 -20.98 35.01 -3.51
CA GLY A 160 -21.01 34.05 -4.61
C GLY A 160 -22.43 33.66 -5.05
N TRP A 161 -23.27 34.63 -5.36
CA TRP A 161 -24.49 34.48 -6.15
C TRP A 161 -24.25 35.14 -7.50
N PRO A 162 -24.67 34.53 -8.63
CA PRO A 162 -24.77 35.28 -9.87
C PRO A 162 -25.85 36.34 -9.66
N GLY A 163 -25.42 37.56 -9.33
CA GLY A 163 -26.29 38.72 -9.38
C GLY A 163 -26.73 38.88 -10.82
N GLU A 164 -27.99 38.53 -11.08
CA GLU A 164 -28.70 39.00 -12.25
C GLU A 164 -28.51 40.52 -12.31
N ALA A 165 -27.76 40.99 -13.30
CA ALA A 165 -27.84 42.37 -13.72
C ALA A 165 -29.23 42.58 -14.33
N THR A 166 -30.25 42.73 -13.49
CA THR A 166 -31.50 43.35 -13.91
C THR A 166 -31.20 44.84 -14.08
N GLU A 167 -30.74 45.21 -15.27
CA GLU A 167 -30.89 46.59 -15.72
C GLU A 167 -32.39 46.91 -15.69
N PRO A 168 -32.81 48.04 -15.07
CA PRO A 168 -34.19 48.46 -15.17
C PRO A 168 -34.47 48.76 -16.65
N VAL A 169 -35.32 47.95 -17.27
CA VAL A 169 -35.88 48.27 -18.58
C VAL A 169 -36.75 49.52 -18.39
N GLU A 170 -36.22 50.67 -18.80
CA GLU A 170 -37.04 51.86 -19.05
C GLU A 170 -37.97 51.54 -20.23
N ILE A 171 -39.21 51.18 -19.92
CA ILE A 171 -40.26 51.12 -20.92
C ILE A 171 -40.70 52.57 -21.17
N GLU A 172 -40.15 53.18 -22.23
CA GLU A 172 -40.76 54.35 -22.87
C GLU A 172 -42.14 53.94 -23.37
N VAL A 173 -43.18 54.31 -22.62
CA VAL A 173 -44.55 54.33 -23.13
C VAL A 173 -44.71 55.63 -23.92
N GLU A 174 -44.32 55.61 -25.20
CA GLU A 174 -44.77 56.61 -26.17
C GLU A 174 -46.28 56.43 -26.39
N GLY A 175 -47.06 57.17 -25.61
CA GLY A 175 -48.45 57.48 -25.90
C GLY A 175 -48.53 58.69 -26.82
N GLY A 176 -48.89 58.44 -28.08
CA GLY A 176 -49.42 59.44 -29.02
C GLY A 176 -49.91 58.66 -30.25
N GLY A 177 -51.20 58.57 -30.57
CA GLY A 177 -52.23 59.58 -30.45
C GLY A 177 -52.50 60.16 -31.84
N ASP A 178 -53.41 59.49 -32.56
CA ASP A 178 -54.34 59.98 -33.58
C ASP A 178 -53.89 60.67 -34.87
N GLY A 179 -54.56 60.26 -35.96
CA GLY A 179 -54.74 60.97 -37.24
C GLY A 179 -54.71 59.97 -38.40
N GLU A 180 -55.70 59.83 -39.30
CA GLU A 180 -56.99 60.47 -39.61
C GLU A 180 -57.85 59.44 -40.36
#